data_AF-A0A946HI09-F1
#
_entry.id   AF-A0A946HI09-F1
#
_cell.length_a   1.000
_cell.length_b   1.000
_cell.length_c   1.000
_cell.angle_alpha   90.00
_cell.angle_beta   90.00
_cell.angle_gamma   90.00
#
_symmetry.space_group_name_H-M   'P 1'
#
loop_
_entity.id
_entity.type
_entity.pdbx_description
1 polymer ?
#
loop_
_entity_poly.entity_id
_entity_poly.type
_entity_poly.pdbx_seq_one_letter_code
_entity_poly.pdbx_strand_id
1 'polypeptide(L)'
;MSGWAKKRFWQDATVVQTASGFTVHLDGKALKTPAKADFIVPKRLLADAVATEWQAQGNIVKPDEMPVTRTVNSALDKVGPAHSQVADLVADYAEFDLICYRADTPQALIDLQAEAWDPLVTWSAKALLAPLNVSYGLMPVVQPAESLV
;
A
#
# COMPACT_ATOMS: atom_id res chain seq x y z
N MET A 1 -0.41 -3.04 21.68
CA MET A 1 -0.72 -4.19 20.81
C MET A 1 -1.30 -5.30 21.69
N SER A 2 -2.61 -5.33 21.91
CA SER A 2 -3.23 -6.39 22.72
C SER A 2 -3.21 -7.71 21.94
N GLY A 3 -2.69 -8.75 22.57
CA GLY A 3 -2.53 -10.09 21.99
C GLY A 3 -3.86 -10.80 21.79
N TRP A 4 -4.57 -10.49 20.71
CA TRP A 4 -5.70 -11.30 20.27
C TRP A 4 -5.19 -12.52 19.51
N ALA A 5 -4.83 -13.58 20.23
CA ALA A 5 -4.51 -14.87 19.63
C ALA A 5 -5.82 -15.62 19.32
N LYS A 6 -6.40 -15.39 18.14
CA LYS A 6 -7.57 -16.14 17.68
C LYS A 6 -7.12 -17.53 17.27
N LYS A 7 -7.72 -18.58 17.86
CA LYS A 7 -7.49 -19.96 17.41
C LYS A 7 -8.14 -20.16 16.03
N ARG A 8 -7.49 -20.94 15.16
CA ARG A 8 -8.12 -21.40 13.91
C ARG A 8 -9.33 -22.25 14.25
N PHE A 9 -10.46 -21.93 13.64
CA PHE A 9 -11.74 -22.60 13.86
C PHE A 9 -12.37 -23.14 12.57
N TRP A 10 -11.64 -23.06 11.46
CA TRP A 10 -12.10 -23.47 10.13
C TRP A 10 -11.18 -24.54 9.52
N GLN A 11 -11.73 -25.33 8.60
CA GLN A 11 -11.00 -26.30 7.79
C GLN A 11 -10.60 -25.70 6.44
N ASP A 12 -11.55 -25.05 5.75
CA ASP A 12 -11.38 -24.56 4.38
C ASP A 12 -11.58 -23.04 4.29
N ALA A 13 -10.68 -22.38 3.58
CA ALA A 13 -10.80 -21.01 3.12
C ALA A 13 -11.07 -21.00 1.61
N THR A 14 -12.26 -20.55 1.21
CA THR A 14 -12.71 -20.58 -0.20
C THR A 14 -13.09 -19.20 -0.70
N VAL A 15 -12.78 -18.91 -1.96
CA VAL A 15 -13.18 -17.66 -2.59
C VAL A 15 -14.59 -17.79 -3.16
N VAL A 16 -15.43 -16.79 -2.88
CA VAL A 16 -16.81 -16.71 -3.33
C VAL A 16 -17.03 -15.39 -4.07
N GLN A 17 -17.64 -15.45 -5.25
CA GLN A 17 -18.06 -14.27 -5.99
C GLN A 17 -19.33 -13.69 -5.36
N THR A 18 -19.37 -12.36 -5.23
CA THR A 18 -20.52 -11.60 -4.74
C THR A 18 -21.02 -10.65 -5.84
N ALA A 19 -22.12 -9.94 -5.58
CA ALA A 19 -22.62 -8.92 -6.51
C ALA A 19 -21.64 -7.75 -6.71
N SER A 20 -20.79 -7.46 -5.72
CA SER A 20 -19.88 -6.30 -5.69
C SER A 20 -18.39 -6.66 -5.77
N GLY A 21 -18.05 -7.93 -5.94
CA GLY A 21 -16.67 -8.39 -6.04
C GLY A 21 -16.48 -9.84 -5.61
N PHE A 22 -15.45 -10.08 -4.79
CA PHE A 22 -15.10 -11.39 -4.27
C PHE A 22 -14.88 -11.32 -2.77
N THR A 23 -15.31 -12.34 -2.05
CA THR A 23 -15.05 -12.51 -0.61
C THR A 23 -14.36 -13.84 -0.35
N VAL A 24 -13.92 -14.04 0.88
CA VAL A 24 -13.39 -15.31 1.37
C VAL A 24 -14.34 -15.87 2.41
N HIS A 25 -14.72 -17.13 2.26
CA HIS A 25 -15.48 -17.88 3.25
C HIS A 25 -14.54 -18.78 4.04
N LEU A 26 -14.73 -18.84 5.36
CA LEU A 26 -14.12 -19.81 6.25
C LEU A 26 -15.22 -20.81 6.64
N ASP A 27 -15.13 -22.05 6.14
CA ASP A 27 -16.19 -23.07 6.25
C ASP A 27 -17.59 -22.53 5.90
N GLY A 28 -17.67 -21.81 4.78
CA GLY A 28 -18.92 -21.22 4.28
C GLY A 28 -19.35 -19.91 4.95
N LYS A 29 -18.64 -19.43 5.97
CA LYS A 29 -18.93 -18.13 6.62
C LYS A 29 -18.08 -17.01 6.03
N ALA A 30 -18.72 -15.98 5.52
CA ALA A 30 -18.03 -14.81 4.97
C ALA A 30 -17.11 -14.15 5.99
N LEU A 31 -15.88 -13.86 5.55
CA LEU A 31 -14.90 -13.11 6.31
C LEU A 31 -15.39 -11.67 6.54
N LYS A 32 -15.03 -11.13 7.71
CA LYS A 32 -15.29 -9.75 8.09
C LYS A 32 -13.99 -9.06 8.44
N THR A 33 -13.94 -7.76 8.22
CA THR A 33 -12.83 -6.93 8.69
C THR A 33 -12.85 -6.81 10.22
N PRO A 34 -11.76 -6.37 10.87
CA PRO A 34 -11.75 -6.06 12.30
C PRO A 34 -12.83 -5.05 12.71
N ALA A 35 -13.15 -4.06 11.87
CA ALA A 35 -14.26 -3.13 12.09
C ALA A 35 -15.65 -3.72 11.78
N LYS A 36 -15.73 -5.03 11.51
CA LYS A 36 -16.95 -5.80 11.18
C LYS A 36 -17.59 -5.43 9.84
N ALA A 37 -16.86 -4.76 8.95
CA ALA A 37 -17.31 -4.51 7.58
C ALA A 37 -17.24 -5.79 6.73
N ASP A 38 -17.94 -5.79 5.60
CA ASP A 38 -17.87 -6.86 4.61
C ASP A 38 -16.46 -6.92 4.00
N PHE A 39 -15.82 -8.09 4.06
CA PHE A 39 -14.53 -8.31 3.40
C PHE A 39 -14.79 -8.62 1.92
N ILE A 40 -14.89 -7.57 1.10
CA ILE A 40 -15.11 -7.69 -0.35
C ILE A 40 -13.98 -6.99 -1.08
N VAL A 41 -13.34 -7.71 -2.00
CA VAL A 41 -12.26 -7.19 -2.85
C VAL A 41 -12.67 -7.20 -4.33
N PRO A 42 -12.17 -6.26 -5.14
CA PRO A 42 -12.65 -6.07 -6.52
C PRO A 42 -12.14 -7.14 -7.50
N LYS A 43 -11.08 -7.88 -7.14
CA LYS A 43 -10.41 -8.82 -8.04
C LYS A 43 -10.26 -10.19 -7.40
N ARG A 44 -10.55 -11.23 -8.20
CA ARG A 44 -10.45 -12.63 -7.78
C ARG A 44 -9.06 -13.01 -7.26
N LEU A 45 -8.01 -12.56 -7.97
CA LEU A 45 -6.61 -12.80 -7.59
C LEU A 45 -6.29 -12.34 -6.16
N LEU A 46 -6.85 -11.19 -5.74
CA LEU A 46 -6.64 -10.67 -4.38
C LEU A 46 -7.37 -11.53 -3.35
N ALA A 47 -8.59 -11.99 -3.65
CA ALA A 47 -9.33 -12.92 -2.79
C ALA A 47 -8.63 -14.28 -2.68
N ASP A 48 -8.06 -14.80 -3.77
CA ASP A 48 -7.30 -16.06 -3.76
C ASP A 48 -6.04 -15.94 -2.88
N ALA A 49 -5.33 -14.81 -2.95
CA ALA A 49 -4.19 -14.54 -2.07
C ALA A 49 -4.61 -14.50 -0.59
N VAL A 50 -5.73 -13.84 -0.27
CA VAL A 50 -6.29 -13.84 1.09
C VAL A 50 -6.68 -15.25 1.51
N ALA A 51 -7.42 -16.00 0.69
CA ALA A 51 -7.82 -17.37 1.01
C ALA A 51 -6.59 -18.26 1.28
N THR A 52 -5.51 -18.08 0.52
CA THR A 52 -4.24 -18.78 0.72
C THR A 52 -3.63 -18.47 2.10
N GLU A 53 -3.58 -17.19 2.50
CA GLU A 53 -3.08 -16.80 3.83
C GLU A 53 -3.91 -17.42 4.97
N TRP A 54 -5.24 -17.39 4.84
CA TRP A 54 -6.15 -17.98 5.83
C TRP A 54 -6.06 -19.52 5.85
N GLN A 55 -5.85 -20.16 4.70
CA GLN A 55 -5.66 -21.61 4.62
C GLN A 55 -4.33 -22.05 5.23
N ALA A 56 -3.29 -21.22 5.14
CA ALA A 56 -1.96 -21.51 5.66
C ALA A 56 -1.83 -21.37 7.19
N GLN A 57 -2.81 -20.75 7.88
CA GLN A 57 -2.72 -20.53 9.32
C GLN A 57 -2.72 -21.85 10.11
N GLY A 58 -1.84 -21.97 11.10
CA GLY A 58 -1.83 -23.11 12.02
C GLY A 58 -2.96 -23.04 13.07
N ASN A 59 -2.71 -23.61 14.25
CA ASN A 59 -3.68 -23.61 15.36
C ASN A 59 -4.01 -22.19 15.89
N ILE A 60 -3.08 -21.25 15.73
CA ILE A 60 -3.21 -19.86 16.15
C ILE A 60 -2.99 -18.99 14.93
N VAL A 61 -3.89 -18.04 14.71
CA VAL A 61 -3.78 -17.05 13.65
C VAL A 61 -2.65 -16.08 13.98
N LYS A 62 -1.73 -15.89 13.03
CA LYS A 62 -0.59 -14.99 13.15
C LYS A 62 -0.71 -13.87 12.12
N PRO A 63 -1.17 -12.66 12.52
CA PRO A 63 -1.35 -11.54 11.60
C PRO A 63 -0.08 -11.12 10.83
N ASP A 64 1.11 -11.36 11.39
CA ASP A 64 2.38 -11.04 10.74
C ASP A 64 2.68 -11.95 9.53
N GLU A 65 2.04 -13.12 9.47
CA GLU A 65 2.10 -14.05 8.33
C GLU A 65 0.95 -13.80 7.34
N MET A 66 0.18 -12.72 7.49
CA MET A 66 -0.99 -12.39 6.66
C MET A 66 -0.96 -10.95 6.10
N PRO A 67 0.10 -10.57 5.36
CA PRO A 67 0.27 -9.20 4.85
C PRO A 67 -0.87 -8.76 3.92
N VAL A 68 -1.39 -9.62 3.05
CA VAL A 68 -2.46 -9.29 2.10
C VAL A 68 -3.76 -9.01 2.86
N THR A 69 -4.13 -9.89 3.79
CA THR A 69 -5.30 -9.70 4.65
C THR A 69 -5.20 -8.40 5.45
N ARG A 70 -4.02 -8.11 6.01
CA ARG A 70 -3.77 -6.88 6.77
C ARG A 70 -3.93 -5.63 5.89
N THR A 71 -3.39 -5.66 4.66
CA THR A 71 -3.52 -4.56 3.70
C THR A 71 -4.98 -4.35 3.29
N VAL A 72 -5.72 -5.42 2.99
CA VAL A 72 -7.14 -5.32 2.62
C VAL A 72 -7.98 -4.77 3.78
N ASN A 73 -7.74 -5.23 5.00
CA ASN A 73 -8.42 -4.66 6.17
C ASN A 73 -8.16 -3.17 6.32
N SER A 74 -6.90 -2.72 6.14
CA SER A 74 -6.57 -1.29 6.19
C SER A 74 -7.25 -0.51 5.06
N ALA A 75 -7.29 -1.09 3.86
CA ALA A 75 -7.95 -0.48 2.72
C ALA A 75 -9.46 -0.30 2.95
N LEU A 76 -10.14 -1.33 3.49
CA LEU A 76 -11.58 -1.30 3.72
C LEU A 76 -11.97 -0.46 4.94
N ASP A 77 -11.26 -0.59 6.06
CA ASP A 77 -11.66 0.03 7.32
C ASP A 77 -11.14 1.47 7.49
N LYS A 78 -10.04 1.83 6.82
CA LYS A 78 -9.39 3.14 7.00
C LYS A 78 -9.30 3.95 5.72
N VAL A 79 -8.68 3.40 4.68
CA VAL A 79 -8.39 4.18 3.46
C VAL A 79 -9.66 4.45 2.65
N GLY A 80 -10.54 3.46 2.47
CA GLY A 80 -11.79 3.61 1.74
C GLY A 80 -12.67 4.75 2.28
N PRO A 81 -12.96 4.78 3.60
CA PRO A 81 -13.72 5.87 4.21
C PRO A 81 -13.04 7.25 4.13
N ALA A 82 -11.70 7.30 4.09
CA ALA A 82 -10.91 8.53 4.11
C ALA A 82 -10.11 8.73 2.80
N HIS A 83 -10.62 8.25 1.67
CA HIS A 83 -9.84 8.12 0.44
C HIS A 83 -9.20 9.44 -0.03
N SER A 84 -9.98 10.52 -0.09
CA SER A 84 -9.47 11.82 -0.53
C SER A 84 -8.36 12.32 0.40
N GLN A 85 -8.58 12.27 1.72
CA GLN A 85 -7.59 12.71 2.71
C GLN A 85 -6.30 11.90 2.64
N VAL A 86 -6.39 10.58 2.40
CA VAL A 86 -5.21 9.73 2.23
C VAL A 86 -4.51 10.03 0.90
N ALA A 87 -5.26 10.28 -0.17
CA ALA A 87 -4.69 10.66 -1.47
C ALA A 87 -3.93 11.98 -1.37
N ASP A 88 -4.53 13.01 -0.76
CA ASP A 88 -3.91 14.31 -0.53
C ASP A 88 -2.63 14.16 0.29
N LEU A 89 -2.69 13.41 1.40
CA LEU A 89 -1.51 13.15 2.24
C LEU A 89 -0.38 12.44 1.49
N VAL A 90 -0.69 11.56 0.53
CA VAL A 90 0.32 10.91 -0.31
C VAL A 90 0.86 11.87 -1.36
N ALA A 91 0.03 12.71 -1.95
CA ALA A 91 0.45 13.74 -2.90
C ALA A 91 1.39 14.77 -2.26
N ASP A 92 1.14 15.15 -0.99
CA ASP A 92 1.98 16.07 -0.23
C ASP A 92 3.45 15.58 -0.09
N TYR A 93 3.71 14.26 -0.16
CA TYR A 93 5.08 13.75 -0.16
C TYR A 93 5.88 14.22 -1.38
N ALA A 94 5.23 14.53 -2.51
CA ALA A 94 5.91 15.01 -3.71
C ALA A 94 6.60 16.36 -3.46
N GLU A 95 6.09 17.19 -2.55
CA GLU A 95 6.71 18.46 -2.17
C GLU A 95 8.13 18.25 -1.60
N PHE A 96 8.33 17.15 -0.87
CA PHE A 96 9.57 16.82 -0.18
C PHE A 96 10.14 15.45 -0.57
N ASP A 97 9.93 15.03 -1.82
CA ASP A 97 10.23 13.66 -2.24
C ASP A 97 11.73 13.33 -2.08
N LEU A 98 12.02 12.13 -1.58
CA LEU A 98 13.37 11.63 -1.38
C LEU A 98 14.25 11.78 -2.64
N ILE A 99 13.69 11.55 -3.83
CA ILE A 99 14.46 11.60 -5.08
C ILE A 99 14.78 13.02 -5.53
N CYS A 100 14.17 14.04 -4.91
CA CYS A 100 14.36 15.45 -5.24
C CYS A 100 15.47 16.10 -4.41
N TYR A 101 15.83 15.54 -3.25
CA TYR A 101 16.81 16.14 -2.33
C TYR A 101 18.12 15.34 -2.33
N ARG A 102 19.13 15.86 -3.00
CA ARG A 102 20.42 15.20 -3.23
C ARG A 102 21.48 15.68 -2.26
N ALA A 103 22.45 14.82 -1.98
CA ALA A 103 23.66 15.21 -1.29
C ALA A 103 24.44 16.23 -2.14
N ASP A 104 25.12 17.18 -1.50
CA ASP A 104 26.07 18.10 -2.14
C ASP A 104 27.53 17.62 -1.97
N THR A 105 27.77 16.66 -1.07
CA THR A 105 29.05 15.98 -0.86
C THR A 105 28.83 14.60 -0.22
N PRO A 106 29.77 13.64 -0.32
CA PRO A 106 30.93 13.64 -1.22
C PRO A 106 30.53 13.30 -2.67
N GLN A 107 31.39 13.60 -3.65
CA GLN A 107 31.09 13.39 -5.08
C GLN A 107 30.60 11.97 -5.40
N ALA A 108 31.21 10.95 -4.79
CA ALA A 108 30.81 9.56 -5.00
C ALA A 108 29.33 9.30 -4.64
N LEU A 109 28.77 9.98 -3.63
CA LEU A 109 27.36 9.85 -3.28
C LEU A 109 26.45 10.60 -4.26
N ILE A 110 26.90 11.76 -4.73
CA ILE A 110 26.18 12.55 -5.76
C ILE A 110 26.01 11.71 -7.02
N ASP A 111 27.10 11.08 -7.47
CA ASP A 111 27.11 10.25 -8.68
C ASP A 111 26.17 9.04 -8.53
N LEU A 112 26.21 8.36 -7.38
CA LEU A 112 25.32 7.23 -7.09
C LEU A 112 23.84 7.63 -7.06
N GLN A 113 23.53 8.78 -6.46
CA GLN A 113 22.15 9.28 -6.42
C GLN A 113 21.67 9.68 -7.81
N ALA A 114 22.49 10.37 -8.60
CA ALA A 114 22.17 10.74 -9.97
C ALA A 114 21.91 9.50 -10.84
N GLU A 115 22.82 8.51 -10.80
CA GLU A 115 22.68 7.26 -11.55
C GLU A 115 21.39 6.52 -11.22
N ALA A 116 21.04 6.42 -9.93
CA ALA A 116 19.86 5.68 -9.49
C ALA A 116 18.54 6.45 -9.64
N TRP A 117 18.54 7.77 -9.43
CA TRP A 117 17.31 8.54 -9.24
C TRP A 117 16.95 9.48 -10.39
N ASP A 118 17.91 9.92 -11.20
CA ASP A 118 17.60 10.75 -12.39
C ASP A 118 16.69 10.05 -13.41
N PRO A 119 16.78 8.71 -13.62
CA PRO A 119 15.82 8.00 -14.44
C PRO A 119 14.39 8.10 -13.91
N LEU A 120 14.19 8.13 -12.59
CA LEU A 120 12.88 8.25 -11.96
C LEU A 120 12.30 9.65 -12.12
N VAL A 121 13.11 10.70 -11.92
CA VAL A 121 12.72 12.10 -12.15
C VAL A 121 12.37 12.32 -13.63
N THR A 122 13.18 11.77 -14.54
CA THR A 122 12.92 11.84 -15.98
C THR A 122 11.63 11.09 -16.36
N TRP A 123 11.38 9.94 -15.72
CA TRP A 123 10.17 9.17 -15.92
C TRP A 123 8.94 9.91 -15.42
N SER A 124 8.96 10.55 -14.24
CA SER A 124 7.79 11.28 -13.72
C SER A 124 7.38 12.39 -14.69
N ALA A 125 8.35 13.16 -15.20
CA ALA A 125 8.10 14.23 -16.16
C ALA A 125 7.47 13.72 -17.47
N LYS A 126 7.84 12.52 -17.93
CA LYS A 126 7.41 11.98 -19.23
C LYS A 126 6.15 11.14 -19.15
N ALA A 127 6.07 10.24 -18.19
CA ALA A 127 5.01 9.25 -18.09
C ALA A 127 3.82 9.78 -17.26
N LEU A 128 4.09 10.60 -16.25
CA LEU A 128 3.07 11.17 -15.37
C LEU A 128 2.76 12.64 -15.68
N LEU A 129 3.55 13.28 -16.55
CA LEU A 129 3.48 14.73 -16.81
C LEU A 129 3.68 15.56 -15.53
N ALA A 130 4.47 15.02 -14.59
CA ALA A 130 4.76 15.62 -13.29
C ALA A 130 6.27 15.89 -13.19
N PRO A 131 6.79 16.99 -13.77
CA PRO A 131 8.20 17.35 -13.66
C PRO A 131 8.57 17.71 -12.23
N LEU A 132 9.64 17.12 -11.70
CA LEU A 132 10.13 17.39 -10.35
C LEU A 132 11.43 18.17 -10.39
N ASN A 133 11.52 19.18 -9.53
CA ASN A 133 12.74 19.95 -9.32
C ASN A 133 13.65 19.23 -8.33
N VAL A 134 14.93 19.16 -8.68
CA VAL A 134 15.98 18.55 -7.85
C VAL A 134 16.81 19.64 -7.17
N SER A 135 17.08 19.48 -5.89
CA SER A 135 17.97 20.33 -5.09
C SER A 135 19.15 19.55 -4.54
N TYR A 136 20.23 20.25 -4.22
CA TYR A 136 21.45 19.68 -3.64
C TYR A 136 21.73 20.35 -2.30
N GLY A 137 22.08 19.55 -1.29
CA GLY A 137 22.30 20.02 0.08
C GLY A 137 20.98 20.34 0.79
N LEU A 138 21.00 21.37 1.65
CA LEU A 138 19.87 21.68 2.55
C LEU A 138 18.85 22.68 1.98
N MET A 139 19.09 23.20 0.77
CA MET A 139 18.24 24.26 0.24
C MET A 139 16.90 23.68 -0.24
N PRO A 140 15.75 24.17 0.27
CA PRO A 140 14.46 23.73 -0.21
C PRO A 140 14.23 24.19 -1.64
N VAL A 141 13.52 23.37 -2.42
CA VAL A 141 13.07 23.70 -3.76
C VAL A 141 11.56 23.60 -3.83
N VAL A 142 10.94 24.55 -4.54
CA VAL A 142 9.50 24.55 -4.77
C VAL A 142 9.21 23.65 -5.96
N GLN A 143 8.29 22.70 -5.81
CA GLN A 143 7.85 21.85 -6.91
C GLN A 143 6.88 22.59 -7.84
N PRO A 144 6.86 22.26 -9.15
CA PRO A 144 5.84 22.78 -10.06
C PRO A 144 4.44 22.39 -9.56
N ALA A 145 3.49 23.33 -9.60
CA ALA A 145 2.13 23.08 -9.12
C ALA A 145 1.47 21.90 -9.84
N GLU A 146 1.72 21.77 -11.15
CA GLU A 146 1.26 20.65 -12.00
C GLU A 146 1.75 19.26 -11.55
N SER A 147 2.79 19.20 -10.72
CA SER A 147 3.35 17.95 -10.18
C SER A 147 2.76 17.55 -8.82
N LEU A 148 1.94 18.41 -8.23
CA LEU A 148 1.35 18.24 -6.89
C LEU A 148 -0.18 18.06 -6.94
N VAL A 149 -0.76 17.87 -8.13
CA VAL A 149 -2.22 17.78 -8.36
C VAL A 149 -2.70 16.36 -8.59
#